data_AF-A0A6A5AMK3-F1
#
_entry.id   AF-A0A6A5AMK3-F1
#
_cell.length_a   1.000
_cell.length_b   1.000
_cell.length_c   1.000
_cell.angle_alpha   90.00
_cell.angle_beta   90.00
_cell.angle_gamma   90.00
#
_symmetry.space_group_name_H-M   'P 1'
#
loop_
_entity.id
_entity.type
_entity.pdbx_description
1 polymer ?
#
loop_
_entity_poly.entity_id
_entity_poly.type
_entity_poly.pdbx_seq_one_letter_code
_entity_poly.pdbx_strand_id
1 'polypeptide(L)'
;MRQHAGVATAAAAGAGLMYASMAFESKPLMANEVAPRDTTRGMLREVISKLNRIESAVANPKREGPGVDVVLGAQWGDEGKGKLVDMLSQQYDIIVRVAGGANAGHTIVCNGKKYKFHLVPSGVLNEEAVCVIGNGVVVHLPSLLAELETLKAVGVDCAGRVLI
;
A
#
# COMPACT_ATOMS: atom_id res chain seq x y z
N MET A 1 13.43 -61.72 -3.25
CA MET A 1 12.06 -62.22 -2.99
C MET A 1 11.10 -61.27 -3.67
N ARG A 2 10.44 -61.77 -4.74
CA ARG A 2 9.13 -61.41 -5.35
C ARG A 2 8.58 -59.99 -5.12
N GLN A 3 8.37 -59.18 -6.18
CA GLN A 3 7.25 -59.20 -7.16
C GLN A 3 5.89 -58.94 -6.47
N HIS A 4 5.03 -58.00 -6.89
CA HIS A 4 4.39 -57.80 -8.20
C HIS A 4 4.06 -56.30 -8.42
N ALA A 5 4.27 -55.65 -9.58
CA ALA A 5 3.83 -55.91 -10.96
C ALA A 5 2.34 -55.66 -11.20
N GLY A 6 2.04 -54.73 -12.11
CA GLY A 6 0.69 -54.42 -12.59
C GLY A 6 0.71 -53.40 -13.74
N VAL A 7 1.34 -53.77 -14.87
CA VAL A 7 1.18 -53.12 -16.17
C VAL A 7 -0.04 -53.74 -16.86
N ALA A 8 -0.93 -52.94 -17.46
CA ALA A 8 -1.65 -53.35 -18.67
C ALA A 8 -2.35 -52.17 -19.35
N THR A 9 -2.03 -52.06 -20.63
CA THR A 9 -2.52 -51.19 -21.71
C THR A 9 -3.90 -51.57 -22.25
N ALA A 10 -4.54 -50.55 -22.85
CA ALA A 10 -5.29 -50.56 -24.12
C ALA A 10 -6.76 -51.04 -24.20
N ALA A 11 -7.57 -50.07 -24.65
CA ALA A 11 -8.46 -50.09 -25.83
C ALA A 11 -9.92 -50.59 -25.73
N ALA A 12 -10.79 -49.64 -26.11
CA ALA A 12 -11.98 -49.74 -26.97
C ALA A 12 -13.26 -50.42 -26.44
N ALA A 13 -14.38 -49.67 -26.40
CA ALA A 13 -15.33 -49.58 -27.52
C ALA A 13 -16.72 -49.06 -27.08
N GLY A 14 -17.30 -48.16 -27.91
CA GLY A 14 -18.75 -47.93 -28.05
C GLY A 14 -19.34 -46.74 -27.26
N ALA A 15 -20.14 -45.84 -27.81
CA ALA A 15 -20.70 -45.69 -29.16
C ALA A 15 -21.36 -44.30 -29.32
N GLY A 16 -21.29 -43.73 -30.53
CA GLY A 16 -22.15 -42.65 -31.05
C GLY A 16 -21.72 -41.22 -30.68
N LEU A 17 -21.51 -40.25 -31.57
CA LEU A 17 -21.98 -40.04 -32.94
C LEU A 17 -20.88 -39.37 -33.79
N MET A 18 -20.93 -39.64 -35.10
CA MET A 18 -19.96 -39.25 -36.11
C MET A 18 -20.13 -37.81 -36.66
N TYR A 19 -18.97 -37.18 -36.92
CA TYR A 19 -18.58 -36.26 -38.00
C TYR A 19 -19.34 -34.94 -38.27
N ALA A 20 -18.60 -33.83 -38.27
CA ALA A 20 -18.21 -33.15 -39.52
C ALA A 20 -17.07 -32.13 -39.30
N SER A 21 -16.11 -32.16 -40.21
CA SER A 21 -14.92 -31.30 -40.31
C SER A 21 -15.27 -29.84 -40.58
N MET A 22 -14.67 -28.90 -39.85
CA MET A 22 -14.26 -27.59 -40.38
C MET A 22 -12.96 -27.16 -39.71
N ALA A 23 -11.88 -27.10 -40.51
CA ALA A 23 -10.64 -26.46 -40.13
C ALA A 23 -10.92 -24.97 -39.83
N PHE A 24 -10.71 -24.55 -38.59
CA PHE A 24 -10.74 -23.13 -38.25
C PHE A 24 -9.30 -22.61 -38.15
N GLU A 25 -8.90 -21.99 -39.24
CA GLU A 25 -7.67 -21.25 -39.44
C GLU A 25 -7.53 -20.17 -38.34
N SER A 26 -6.43 -20.21 -37.59
CA SER A 26 -6.14 -19.19 -36.57
C SER A 26 -5.71 -17.89 -37.24
N LYS A 27 -6.61 -16.91 -37.35
CA LYS A 27 -6.24 -15.52 -37.66
C LYS A 27 -5.65 -14.84 -36.41
N PRO A 28 -4.55 -14.05 -36.54
CA PRO A 28 -3.95 -13.36 -35.42
C PRO A 28 -4.82 -12.15 -35.01
N LEU A 29 -4.89 -11.90 -33.71
CA LEU A 29 -5.45 -10.70 -33.09
C LEU A 29 -4.74 -9.45 -33.64
N MET A 30 -5.48 -8.59 -34.33
CA MET A 30 -5.01 -7.26 -34.74
C MET A 30 -5.92 -6.19 -34.15
N ALA A 31 -5.28 -5.24 -33.45
CA ALA A 31 -5.71 -3.89 -33.10
C ALA A 31 -7.03 -3.71 -32.30
N ASN A 32 -6.86 -3.45 -31.00
CA ASN A 32 -7.91 -2.94 -30.13
C ASN A 32 -8.19 -1.46 -30.52
N GLU A 33 -9.35 -1.18 -31.11
CA GLU A 33 -9.77 0.17 -31.49
C GLU A 33 -9.94 1.06 -30.24
N VAL A 34 -9.27 2.22 -30.25
CA VAL A 34 -9.39 3.24 -29.21
C VAL A 34 -10.69 4.03 -29.46
N ALA A 35 -11.68 3.87 -28.57
CA ALA A 35 -12.94 4.61 -28.65
C ALA A 35 -12.72 6.15 -28.51
N PRO A 36 -13.55 6.99 -29.15
CA PRO A 36 -13.33 8.44 -29.23
C PRO A 36 -13.35 9.14 -27.87
N ARG A 37 -12.44 10.12 -27.70
CA ARG A 37 -12.17 10.89 -26.46
C ARG A 37 -13.35 11.73 -25.95
N ASP A 38 -14.42 11.91 -26.72
CA ASP A 38 -15.55 12.83 -26.41
C ASP A 38 -16.80 12.15 -25.84
N THR A 39 -16.72 10.88 -25.45
CA THR A 39 -17.85 10.19 -24.80
C THR A 39 -17.64 10.12 -23.28
N THR A 40 -18.70 10.30 -22.49
CA THR A 40 -18.67 10.18 -21.02
C THR A 40 -18.07 8.85 -20.57
N ARG A 41 -18.31 7.77 -21.34
CA ARG A 41 -17.70 6.45 -21.11
C ARG A 41 -16.20 6.40 -21.42
N GLY A 42 -15.74 7.15 -22.42
CA GLY A 42 -14.31 7.32 -22.72
C GLY A 42 -13.58 8.07 -21.61
N MET A 43 -14.16 9.18 -21.14
CA MET A 43 -13.63 9.94 -20.00
C MET A 43 -13.61 9.12 -18.72
N LEU A 44 -14.68 8.38 -18.43
CA LEU A 44 -14.75 7.50 -17.25
C LEU A 44 -13.66 6.42 -17.31
N ARG A 45 -13.43 5.80 -18.47
CA ARG A 45 -12.35 4.82 -18.65
C ARG A 45 -10.97 5.43 -18.49
N GLU A 46 -10.76 6.67 -18.94
CA GLU A 46 -9.50 7.37 -18.74
C GLU A 46 -9.25 7.70 -17.26
N VAL A 47 -10.27 8.18 -16.55
CA VAL A 47 -10.19 8.44 -15.11
C VAL A 47 -9.92 7.14 -14.35
N ILE A 48 -10.65 6.06 -14.66
CA ILE A 48 -10.43 4.74 -14.05
C ILE A 48 -9.02 4.22 -14.38
N SER A 49 -8.52 4.40 -15.60
CA SER A 49 -7.15 4.01 -15.98
C SER A 49 -6.09 4.77 -15.19
N LYS A 50 -6.27 6.09 -15.01
CA LYS A 50 -5.37 6.92 -14.19
C LYS A 50 -5.44 6.53 -12.71
N LEU A 51 -6.63 6.25 -12.19
CA LEU A 51 -6.82 5.75 -10.83
C LEU A 51 -6.14 4.40 -10.65
N ASN A 52 -6.36 3.44 -11.54
CA ASN A 52 -5.71 2.13 -11.52
C ASN A 52 -4.18 2.24 -11.65
N ARG A 53 -3.67 3.23 -12.40
CA ARG A 53 -2.22 3.50 -12.51
C ARG A 53 -1.64 4.08 -11.23
N ILE A 54 -2.39 4.93 -10.53
CA ILE A 54 -2.01 5.44 -9.21
C ILE A 54 -2.10 4.31 -8.19
N GLU A 55 -3.20 3.55 -8.18
CA GLU A 55 -3.37 2.39 -7.31
C GLU A 55 -2.28 1.35 -7.52
N SER A 56 -1.86 1.07 -8.76
CA SER A 56 -0.75 0.13 -9.03
C SER A 56 0.65 0.73 -8.82
N ALA A 57 0.80 2.05 -8.90
CA ALA A 57 2.05 2.72 -8.52
C ALA A 57 2.20 2.81 -6.99
N VAL A 58 1.08 2.92 -6.27
CA VAL A 58 1.00 2.95 -4.80
C VAL A 58 1.04 1.51 -4.25
N ALA A 59 0.25 0.60 -4.81
CA ALA A 59 0.29 -0.82 -4.53
C ALA A 59 1.38 -1.45 -5.39
N ASN A 60 2.62 -1.35 -4.93
CA ASN A 60 3.77 -1.93 -5.60
C ASN A 60 3.60 -3.47 -5.74
N PRO A 61 3.31 -4.00 -6.94
CA PRO A 61 2.98 -5.42 -7.12
C PRO A 61 4.23 -6.33 -7.12
N LYS A 62 5.42 -5.78 -6.86
CA LYS A 62 6.71 -6.49 -6.87
C LYS A 62 7.58 -6.18 -5.64
N ARG A 63 7.03 -6.13 -4.43
CA ARG A 63 7.91 -6.17 -3.24
C ARG A 63 8.23 -7.60 -2.86
N GLU A 64 9.34 -8.09 -3.39
CA GLU A 64 10.07 -9.20 -2.77
C GLU A 64 11.08 -8.61 -1.78
N GLY A 65 10.79 -8.74 -0.48
CA GLY A 65 11.67 -8.31 0.62
C GLY A 65 11.30 -6.97 1.28
N PRO A 66 12.03 -6.59 2.35
CA PRO A 66 11.79 -5.34 3.07
C PRO A 66 12.08 -4.14 2.17
N GLY A 67 11.17 -3.16 2.18
CA GLY A 67 11.25 -1.96 1.36
C GLY A 67 10.90 -0.70 2.14
N VAL A 68 11.35 0.45 1.64
CA VAL A 68 11.10 1.75 2.26
C VAL A 68 10.25 2.58 1.30
N ASP A 69 9.13 3.11 1.79
CA ASP A 69 8.37 4.16 1.12
C ASP A 69 8.60 5.51 1.77
N VAL A 70 8.64 6.54 0.94
CA VAL A 70 8.95 7.90 1.37
C VAL A 70 7.81 8.83 0.98
N VAL A 71 7.20 9.47 1.98
CA VAL A 71 6.23 10.54 1.76
C VAL A 71 6.97 11.88 1.79
N LEU A 72 7.03 12.55 0.63
CA LEU A 72 7.72 13.82 0.44
C LEU A 72 6.74 14.92 0.02
N GLY A 73 7.09 16.17 0.35
CA GLY A 73 6.36 17.35 -0.15
C GLY A 73 6.83 17.68 -1.55
N ALA A 74 5.90 17.89 -2.47
CA ALA A 74 6.23 18.26 -3.85
C ALA A 74 6.25 19.78 -4.07
N GLN A 75 5.82 20.56 -3.08
CA GLN A 75 5.66 22.01 -3.17
C GLN A 75 6.35 22.70 -1.98
N TRP A 76 5.75 23.77 -1.44
CA TRP A 76 6.29 24.60 -0.36
C TRP A 76 5.59 24.35 0.99
N GLY A 77 5.24 23.10 1.28
CA GLY A 77 4.63 22.74 2.57
C GLY A 77 3.10 22.69 2.54
N ASP A 78 2.54 22.29 3.68
CA ASP A 78 1.10 22.17 3.93
C ASP A 78 0.28 21.35 2.92
N GLU A 79 0.91 20.42 2.21
CA GLU A 79 0.26 19.52 1.24
C GLU A 79 -0.58 18.41 1.89
N GLY A 80 -0.66 18.39 3.24
CA GLY A 80 -1.41 17.37 3.98
C GLY A 80 -0.68 16.03 4.14
N LYS A 81 0.66 16.01 4.00
CA LYS A 81 1.50 14.79 4.13
C LYS A 81 1.19 13.97 5.36
N GLY A 82 0.96 14.61 6.52
CA GLY A 82 0.68 13.88 7.75
C GLY A 82 -0.57 13.01 7.65
N LYS A 83 -1.62 13.45 6.92
CA LYS A 83 -2.83 12.67 6.72
C LYS A 83 -2.56 11.45 5.85
N LEU A 84 -1.71 11.61 4.83
CA LEU A 84 -1.28 10.48 4.00
C LEU A 84 -0.42 9.49 4.82
N VAL A 85 0.51 9.99 5.62
CA VAL A 85 1.34 9.17 6.52
C VAL A 85 0.47 8.40 7.51
N ASP A 86 -0.54 9.03 8.11
CA ASP A 86 -1.50 8.37 9.01
C ASP A 86 -2.20 7.19 8.32
N MET A 87 -2.79 7.43 7.14
CA MET A 87 -3.47 6.39 6.38
C MET A 87 -2.52 5.24 5.97
N LEU A 88 -1.30 5.57 5.54
CA LEU A 88 -0.32 4.56 5.12
C LEU A 88 0.25 3.79 6.31
N SER A 89 0.47 4.45 7.45
CA SER A 89 1.15 3.87 8.63
C SER A 89 0.50 2.61 9.18
N GLN A 90 -0.78 2.37 8.89
CA GLN A 90 -1.50 1.15 9.25
C GLN A 90 -0.95 -0.11 8.55
N GLN A 91 -0.11 0.05 7.52
CA GLN A 91 0.47 -1.04 6.72
C GLN A 91 1.99 -1.19 6.91
N TYR A 92 2.60 -0.46 7.85
CA TYR A 92 4.05 -0.47 8.05
C TYR A 92 4.39 -0.81 9.50
N ASP A 93 5.42 -1.63 9.66
CA ASP A 93 5.97 -1.98 10.97
C ASP A 93 6.81 -0.85 11.59
N ILE A 94 7.42 -0.01 10.74
CA ILE A 94 8.32 1.07 11.16
C ILE A 94 7.96 2.37 10.46
N ILE A 95 7.76 3.43 11.25
CA ILE A 95 7.49 4.78 10.75
C ILE A 95 8.61 5.70 11.22
N VAL A 96 9.32 6.30 10.28
CA VAL A 96 10.52 7.09 10.57
C VAL A 96 10.31 8.54 10.15
N ARG A 97 10.64 9.48 11.05
CA ARG A 97 10.91 10.86 10.66
C ARG A 97 12.41 11.04 10.46
N VAL A 98 12.82 11.43 9.26
CA VAL A 98 14.25 11.46 8.89
C VAL A 98 14.90 12.85 9.01
N ALA A 99 14.12 13.93 8.97
CA ALA A 99 14.64 15.30 8.98
C ALA A 99 13.63 16.32 9.53
N GLY A 100 14.10 17.55 9.76
CA GLY A 100 13.26 18.68 10.20
C GLY A 100 13.25 18.85 11.73
N GLY A 101 12.19 19.45 12.27
CA GLY A 101 12.03 19.65 13.71
C GLY A 101 10.56 19.76 14.10
N ALA A 102 10.25 20.43 15.21
CA ALA A 102 8.89 20.60 15.72
C ALA A 102 8.06 21.68 14.98
N ASN A 103 8.50 22.08 13.79
CA ASN A 103 7.97 23.23 13.05
C ASN A 103 6.69 22.93 12.26
N ALA A 104 6.39 21.65 11.99
CA ALA A 104 5.15 21.23 11.35
C ALA A 104 4.21 20.62 12.41
N GLY A 105 2.99 21.16 12.51
CA GLY A 105 1.94 20.59 13.34
C GLY A 105 1.03 19.70 12.51
N HIS A 106 0.93 18.41 12.86
CA HIS A 106 -0.02 17.51 12.25
C HIS A 106 -1.11 17.14 13.24
N THR A 107 -2.37 17.36 12.88
CA THR A 107 -3.52 17.02 13.74
C THR A 107 -4.33 15.93 13.09
N ILE A 108 -4.59 14.86 13.85
CA ILE A 108 -5.41 13.72 13.45
C ILE A 108 -6.68 13.72 14.29
N VAL A 109 -7.81 13.44 13.65
CA VAL A 109 -9.07 13.18 14.34
C VAL A 109 -9.49 11.76 14.01
N CYS A 110 -9.49 10.89 15.01
CA CYS A 110 -9.90 9.50 14.86
C CYS A 110 -10.82 9.13 16.03
N ASN A 111 -11.95 8.48 15.73
CA ASN A 111 -12.94 8.04 16.72
C ASN A 111 -13.38 9.14 17.70
N GLY A 112 -13.57 10.37 17.20
CA GLY A 112 -13.96 11.54 18.00
C GLY A 112 -12.84 12.13 18.89
N LYS A 113 -11.64 11.53 18.91
CA LYS A 113 -10.47 12.04 19.63
C LYS A 113 -9.57 12.83 18.69
N LYS A 114 -8.97 13.89 19.22
CA LYS A 114 -8.03 14.77 18.50
C LYS A 114 -6.62 14.57 19.02
N TYR A 115 -5.71 14.21 18.14
CA TYR A 115 -4.29 14.01 18.42
C TYR A 115 -3.49 15.11 17.71
N LYS A 116 -2.51 15.67 18.41
CA LYS A 116 -1.61 16.70 17.86
C LYS A 116 -0.19 16.16 17.91
N PHE A 117 0.47 16.17 16.76
CA PHE A 117 1.83 15.70 16.57
C PHE A 117 2.71 16.85 16.11
N HIS A 118 3.91 16.93 16.66
CA HIS A 118 4.95 17.89 16.30
C HIS A 118 6.24 17.17 15.93
N LEU A 119 6.81 16.38 16.84
CA LEU A 119 8.03 15.59 16.64
C LEU A 119 7.73 14.10 16.48
N VAL A 120 6.80 13.57 17.27
CA VAL A 120 6.47 12.13 17.25
C VAL A 120 5.81 11.80 15.91
N PRO A 121 6.28 10.77 15.18
CA PRO A 121 5.61 10.32 13.97
C PRO A 121 4.15 9.93 14.26
N SER A 122 3.20 10.40 13.44
CA SER A 122 1.78 10.14 13.64
C SER A 122 1.40 8.66 13.53
N GLY A 123 2.28 7.84 12.94
CA GLY A 123 2.14 6.38 12.90
C GLY A 123 2.13 5.71 14.29
N VAL A 124 2.42 6.43 15.38
CA VAL A 124 2.32 5.90 16.76
C VAL A 124 0.90 5.45 17.13
N LEU A 125 -0.11 5.91 16.38
CA LEU A 125 -1.50 5.46 16.51
C LEU A 125 -1.73 4.03 15.99
N ASN A 126 -0.83 3.50 15.16
CA ASN A 126 -0.76 2.07 14.90
C ASN A 126 -0.07 1.40 16.10
N GLU A 127 -0.79 0.56 16.84
CA GLU A 127 -0.29 -0.09 18.06
C GLU A 127 0.85 -1.08 17.79
N GLU A 128 0.89 -1.66 16.59
CA GLU A 128 1.89 -2.65 16.19
C GLU A 128 3.20 -2.01 15.69
N ALA A 129 3.15 -0.72 15.34
CA ALA A 129 4.28 -0.06 14.71
C ALA A 129 5.27 0.57 15.71
N VAL A 130 6.53 0.60 15.29
CA VAL A 130 7.62 1.32 15.97
C VAL A 130 7.87 2.65 15.25
N CYS A 131 7.84 3.73 16.02
CA CYS A 131 8.15 5.07 15.56
C CYS A 131 9.62 5.42 15.85
N VAL A 132 10.31 5.97 14.86
CA VAL A 132 11.72 6.36 14.99
C VAL A 132 11.88 7.83 14.63
N ILE A 133 12.53 8.58 15.52
CA ILE A 133 13.05 9.92 15.25
C ILE A 133 14.50 9.74 14.79
N GLY A 134 14.73 9.91 13.49
CA GLY A 134 16.05 9.70 12.89
C GLY A 134 17.06 10.80 13.23
N ASN A 135 18.33 10.50 12.99
CA ASN A 135 19.48 11.38 13.30
C ASN A 135 19.46 12.74 12.58
N GLY A 136 18.69 12.90 11.50
CA GLY A 136 18.53 14.18 10.80
C GLY A 136 17.50 15.12 11.43
N VAL A 137 16.82 14.72 12.51
CA VAL A 137 15.80 15.54 13.19
C VAL A 137 16.43 16.39 14.30
N VAL A 138 16.10 17.67 14.30
CA VAL A 138 16.42 18.58 15.41
C VAL A 138 15.37 18.41 16.51
N VAL A 139 15.78 17.87 17.65
CA VAL A 139 14.90 17.53 18.77
C VAL A 139 14.95 18.63 19.84
N HIS A 140 13.80 19.27 20.08
CA HIS A 140 13.60 20.10 21.26
C HIS A 140 13.02 19.23 22.39
N LEU A 141 13.89 18.81 23.32
CA LEU A 141 13.58 17.87 24.40
C LEU A 141 12.32 18.25 25.21
N PRO A 142 12.15 19.49 25.71
CA PRO A 142 10.95 19.86 26.46
C PRO A 142 9.65 19.68 25.65
N SER A 143 9.66 20.04 24.37
CA SER A 143 8.48 19.86 23.51
C SER A 143 8.18 18.40 23.24
N LEU A 144 9.21 17.57 23.04
CA LEU A 144 9.03 16.14 22.84
C LEU A 144 8.42 15.47 24.08
N LEU A 145 8.93 15.78 25.28
CA LEU A 145 8.41 15.22 26.52
C LEU A 145 6.96 15.64 26.76
N ALA A 146 6.65 16.93 26.56
CA ALA A 146 5.28 17.43 26.66
C ALA A 146 4.34 16.76 25.65
N GLU A 147 4.80 16.55 24.42
CA GLU A 147 4.04 15.83 23.38
C GLU A 147 3.75 14.39 23.81
N LEU A 148 4.74 13.65 24.29
CA LEU A 148 4.57 12.27 24.79
C LEU A 148 3.60 12.21 25.98
N GLU A 149 3.65 13.16 26.91
CA GLU A 149 2.70 13.24 28.02
C GLU A 149 1.27 13.48 27.53
N THR A 150 1.09 14.39 26.56
CA THR A 150 -0.23 14.68 25.99
C THR A 150 -0.82 13.47 25.26
N LEU A 151 0.01 12.72 24.53
CA LEU A 151 -0.38 11.48 23.85
C LEU A 151 -0.75 10.39 24.85
N LYS A 152 0.04 10.23 25.91
CA LYS A 152 -0.26 9.29 27.00
C LYS A 152 -1.57 9.62 27.70
N ALA A 153 -1.86 10.89 27.94
CA ALA A 153 -3.10 11.34 28.58
C ALA A 153 -4.37 11.00 27.78
N VAL A 154 -4.27 10.91 26.44
CA VAL A 154 -5.39 10.53 25.56
C VAL A 154 -5.45 9.03 25.25
N GLY A 155 -4.54 8.25 25.84
CA GLY A 155 -4.50 6.79 25.81
C GLY A 155 -3.58 6.18 24.74
N VAL A 156 -2.63 6.94 24.20
CA VAL A 156 -1.65 6.42 23.25
C VAL A 156 -0.44 5.88 24.01
N ASP A 157 -0.16 4.58 23.88
CA ASP A 157 1.02 3.98 24.49
C ASP A 157 2.29 4.27 23.67
N CYS A 158 3.19 5.08 24.18
CA CYS A 158 4.45 5.41 23.50
C CYS A 158 5.66 4.61 24.03
N ALA A 159 5.49 3.88 25.14
CA ALA A 159 6.61 3.26 25.85
C ALA A 159 7.22 2.11 25.04
N GLY A 160 8.54 2.15 24.82
CA GLY A 160 9.24 1.13 24.03
C GLY A 160 8.94 1.15 22.52
N ARG A 161 8.05 2.04 22.05
CA ARG A 161 7.65 2.16 20.64
C ARG A 161 8.13 3.45 19.97
N VAL A 162 8.63 4.42 20.73
CA VAL A 162 9.25 5.64 20.19
C VAL A 162 10.76 5.58 20.45
N LEU A 163 11.55 5.46 19.38
CA LEU A 163 13.01 5.43 19.40
C LEU A 163 13.57 6.76 18.90
N ILE A 164 14.72 7.16 19.43
CA ILE A 164 15.45 8.40 19.09
C ILE A 164 16.91 8.03 18.82
#